data_AF-A0A3D0PUM2-F1
#
_entry.id   AF-A0A3D0PUM2-F1
#
_cell.length_a   1.000
_cell.length_b   1.000
_cell.length_c   1.000
_cell.angle_alpha   90.00
_cell.angle_beta   90.00
_cell.angle_gamma   90.00
#
_symmetry.space_group_name_H-M   'P 1'
#
loop_
_entity.id
_entity.type
_entity.pdbx_description
1 polymer ?
#
loop_
_entity_poly.entity_id
_entity_poly.type
_entity_poly.pdbx_seq_one_letter_code
_entity_poly.pdbx_strand_id
1 'polypeptide(L)'
;MKRFRNKYWAERMTKLVIGNILRYLLLIGLSFIILYPLILKLSTSFMTEEDLLDTLVVYIPRNFTLDNYKVVAKYTNYFTALKNTFFISFFCGIVQMFICSYIGYGLARFKFKGRGLVTMLMYFTILAPPSTFQTAMYLKFRYFDFFGIIKLFTGNTISLLDTFWPLAILSFTGFAFKNGLFIFMM
;
A
#
# COMPACT_ATOMS: atom_id res chain seq x y z
N MET A 1 -17.00 27.00 51.34
CA MET A 1 -17.38 26.34 50.06
C MET A 1 -16.30 26.37 48.96
N LYS A 2 -15.45 27.41 48.81
CA LYS A 2 -14.43 27.48 47.72
C LYS A 2 -13.29 26.43 47.80
N ARG A 3 -12.96 25.92 48.99
CA ARG A 3 -11.80 25.02 49.21
C ARG A 3 -12.02 23.59 48.72
N PHE A 4 -13.26 23.08 48.77
CA PHE A 4 -13.60 21.76 48.25
C PHE A 4 -13.58 21.71 46.73
N ARG A 5 -13.97 22.80 46.05
CA ARG A 5 -13.94 22.90 44.59
C ARG A 5 -12.53 22.72 44.04
N ASN A 6 -11.49 23.32 44.64
CA ASN A 6 -10.12 23.17 44.12
C ASN A 6 -9.57 21.74 44.21
N LYS A 7 -9.98 20.94 45.21
CA LYS A 7 -9.46 19.57 45.39
C LYS A 7 -9.98 18.61 44.30
N TYR A 8 -11.27 18.68 43.97
CA TYR A 8 -11.86 17.89 42.88
C TYR A 8 -11.29 18.25 41.50
N TRP A 9 -10.92 19.52 41.30
CA TRP A 9 -10.29 19.96 40.05
C TRP A 9 -8.85 19.48 39.95
N ALA A 10 -8.07 19.50 41.04
CA ALA A 10 -6.71 18.98 41.06
C ALA A 10 -6.65 17.46 40.81
N GLU A 11 -7.55 16.67 41.42
CA GLU A 11 -7.61 15.21 41.22
C GLU A 11 -8.06 14.82 39.80
N ARG A 12 -8.93 15.63 39.18
CA ARG A 12 -9.30 15.44 37.77
C ARG A 12 -8.13 15.79 36.84
N MET A 13 -7.39 16.86 37.14
CA MET A 13 -6.22 17.26 36.34
C MET A 13 -5.08 16.26 36.42
N THR A 14 -4.77 15.70 37.60
CA THR A 14 -3.72 14.67 37.73
C THR A 14 -4.08 13.39 37.00
N LYS A 15 -5.34 12.93 37.06
CA LYS A 15 -5.81 11.77 36.28
C LYS A 15 -5.69 11.99 34.77
N LEU A 16 -5.98 13.20 34.28
CA LEU A 16 -5.82 13.56 32.87
C LEU A 16 -4.34 13.62 32.44
N VAL A 17 -3.47 14.19 33.28
CA VAL A 17 -2.02 14.26 32.99
C VAL A 17 -1.39 12.87 32.96
N ILE A 18 -1.69 12.01 33.94
CA ILE A 18 -1.20 10.63 33.98
C ILE A 18 -1.73 9.83 32.78
N GLY A 19 -3.01 9.99 32.44
CA GLY A 19 -3.60 9.36 31.26
C GLY A 19 -2.92 9.81 29.95
N ASN A 20 -2.58 11.08 29.82
CA ASN A 20 -1.86 11.61 28.67
C ASN A 20 -0.42 11.10 28.61
N ILE A 21 0.31 11.07 29.73
CA ILE A 21 1.68 10.55 29.80
C ILE A 21 1.71 9.07 29.37
N LEU A 22 0.79 8.25 29.89
CA LEU A 22 0.68 6.84 29.51
C LEU A 22 0.38 6.68 28.00
N ARG A 23 -0.52 7.50 27.45
CA ARG A 23 -0.82 7.52 26.01
C ARG A 23 0.41 7.90 25.18
N TYR A 24 1.15 8.94 25.56
CA TYR A 24 2.37 9.34 24.86
C TYR A 24 3.43 8.25 24.92
N LEU A 25 3.62 7.61 26.08
CA LEU A 25 4.58 6.52 26.25
C LEU A 25 4.22 5.33 25.35
N LEU A 26 2.93 4.96 25.30
CA LEU A 26 2.45 3.93 24.38
C LEU A 26 2.64 4.31 22.91
N LEU A 27 2.31 5.54 22.52
CA LEU A 27 2.47 6.03 21.14
C LEU A 27 3.95 6.05 20.70
N ILE A 28 4.85 6.49 21.58
CA ILE A 28 6.29 6.49 21.33
C ILE A 28 6.81 5.05 21.19
N GLY A 29 6.41 4.14 22.08
CA GLY A 29 6.79 2.73 21.99
C GLY A 29 6.32 2.07 20.70
N LEU A 30 5.07 2.31 20.30
CA LEU A 30 4.49 1.78 19.07
C LEU A 30 5.16 2.38 17.83
N SER A 31 5.43 3.69 17.85
CA SER A 31 6.17 4.38 16.79
C SER A 31 7.57 3.81 16.64
N PHE A 32 8.28 3.53 17.73
CA PHE A 32 9.61 2.93 17.69
C PHE A 32 9.58 1.54 17.05
N ILE A 33 8.62 0.67 17.43
CA ILE A 33 8.47 -0.67 16.83
C ILE A 33 8.25 -0.59 15.30
N ILE A 34 7.45 0.38 14.84
CA ILE A 34 7.16 0.57 13.42
C ILE A 34 8.37 1.13 12.67
N LEU A 35 9.08 2.09 13.27
CA LEU A 35 10.24 2.75 12.63
C LEU A 35 11.51 1.91 12.69
N TYR A 36 11.63 1.00 13.64
CA TYR A 36 12.78 0.14 13.83
C TYR A 36 13.28 -0.55 12.54
N PRO A 37 12.46 -1.27 11.77
CA PRO A 37 12.92 -1.90 10.52
C PRO A 37 13.35 -0.88 9.45
N LEU A 38 12.74 0.32 9.43
CA LEU A 38 13.14 1.39 8.51
C LEU A 38 14.52 1.94 8.86
N ILE A 39 14.78 2.15 10.15
CA ILE A 39 16.09 2.60 10.64
C ILE A 39 17.17 1.58 10.29
N LEU A 40 16.90 0.28 10.45
CA LEU A 40 17.83 -0.78 10.05
C LEU A 40 18.10 -0.75 8.54
N LYS A 41 17.07 -0.62 7.71
CA LYS A 41 17.26 -0.54 6.25
C LYS A 41 18.06 0.68 5.83
N LEU A 42 17.82 1.83 6.46
CA LEU A 42 18.62 3.03 6.24
C LEU A 42 20.08 2.82 6.67
N SER A 43 20.31 2.23 7.85
CA SER A 43 21.66 1.90 8.31
C SER A 43 22.40 0.99 7.33
N THR A 44 21.75 -0.09 6.86
CA THR A 44 22.33 -1.01 5.87
C THR A 44 22.63 -0.35 4.53
N SER A 45 21.89 0.70 4.14
CA SER A 45 22.17 1.41 2.88
C SER A 45 23.49 2.19 2.91
N PHE A 46 24.00 2.51 4.11
CA PHE A 46 25.28 3.20 4.32
C PHE A 46 26.45 2.26 4.68
N MET A 47 26.23 0.94 4.76
CA MET A 47 27.27 -0.06 5.06
C MET A 47 28.10 -0.42 3.83
N THR A 48 29.39 -0.71 4.00
CA THR A 48 30.24 -1.29 2.95
C THR A 48 29.86 -2.75 2.67
N GLU A 49 30.25 -3.29 1.51
CA GLU A 49 30.00 -4.73 1.20
C GLU A 49 30.64 -5.66 2.24
N GLU A 50 31.81 -5.29 2.77
CA GLU A 50 32.49 -6.03 3.84
C GLU A 50 31.68 -6.01 5.15
N ASP A 51 31.08 -4.85 5.50
CA ASP A 51 30.23 -4.70 6.69
C ASP A 51 28.89 -5.48 6.53
N LEU A 52 28.39 -5.66 5.30
CA LEU A 52 27.18 -6.45 5.02
C LEU A 52 27.40 -7.96 5.18
N LEU A 53 28.64 -8.43 4.99
CA LEU A 53 29.02 -9.84 5.16
C LEU A 53 29.41 -10.18 6.62
N ASP A 54 29.73 -9.17 7.43
CA ASP A 54 30.02 -9.33 8.85
C ASP A 54 28.71 -9.35 9.69
N THR A 55 28.34 -10.55 10.16
CA THR A 55 27.17 -10.78 11.02
C THR A 55 27.21 -9.97 12.34
N LEU A 56 28.36 -9.40 12.73
CA LEU A 56 28.50 -8.58 13.94
C LEU A 56 28.12 -7.10 13.73
N VAL A 57 28.01 -6.62 12.48
CA VAL A 57 27.67 -5.23 12.14
C VAL A 57 26.18 -5.11 11.79
N VAL A 58 25.32 -5.15 12.81
CA VAL A 58 23.85 -5.18 12.60
C VAL A 58 23.20 -3.79 12.65
N TYR A 59 23.75 -2.86 13.44
CA TYR A 59 23.04 -1.62 13.81
C TYR A 59 23.69 -0.34 13.29
N ILE A 60 25.02 -0.25 13.33
CA ILE A 60 25.77 0.97 12.99
C ILE A 60 26.91 0.54 12.07
N PRO A 61 27.04 1.10 10.85
CA PRO A 61 28.14 0.79 9.96
C PRO A 61 29.47 1.10 10.65
N ARG A 62 30.46 0.21 10.53
CA ARG A 62 31.82 0.52 10.96
C ARG A 62 32.46 1.49 9.97
N ASN A 63 32.16 1.28 8.69
CA ASN A 63 32.65 2.09 7.59
C ASN A 63 31.48 2.77 6.90
N PHE A 64 31.27 4.05 7.19
CA PHE A 64 30.22 4.83 6.53
C PHE A 64 30.60 5.10 5.07
N THR A 65 29.76 4.68 4.14
CA THR A 65 29.98 4.85 2.69
C THR A 65 28.72 5.29 1.95
N LEU A 66 28.92 6.06 0.89
CA LEU A 66 27.88 6.47 -0.07
C LEU A 66 28.04 5.76 -1.43
N ASP A 67 28.94 4.79 -1.53
CA ASP A 67 29.25 4.15 -2.81
C ASP A 67 28.10 3.26 -3.31
N ASN A 68 27.33 2.66 -2.40
CA ASN A 68 26.10 1.93 -2.74
C ASN A 68 25.14 2.80 -3.58
N TYR A 69 24.97 4.08 -3.23
CA TYR A 69 24.12 4.99 -3.99
C TYR A 69 24.69 5.31 -5.38
N LYS A 70 26.02 5.46 -5.50
CA LYS A 70 26.68 5.69 -6.80
C LYS A 70 26.56 4.48 -7.71
N VAL A 71 26.74 3.28 -7.15
CA VAL A 71 26.60 2.00 -7.86
C VAL A 71 25.17 1.85 -8.37
N VAL A 72 24.17 2.05 -7.52
CA VAL A 72 22.74 1.96 -7.92
C VAL A 72 22.39 3.01 -8.98
N ALA A 73 22.87 4.25 -8.82
CA ALA A 73 22.63 5.31 -9.80
C ALA A 73 23.25 5.02 -11.17
N LYS A 74 24.42 4.37 -11.20
CA LYS A 74 25.16 4.10 -12.45
C LYS A 74 24.74 2.80 -13.14
N TYR A 75 24.45 1.74 -12.39
CA TYR A 75 24.28 0.39 -12.94
C TYR A 75 22.82 -0.10 -13.00
N THR A 76 21.88 0.52 -12.27
CA THR A 76 20.51 -0.02 -12.13
C THR A 76 19.45 0.79 -12.88
N ASN A 77 19.81 1.83 -13.64
CA ASN A 77 18.84 2.77 -14.26
C ASN A 77 17.76 3.23 -13.26
N TYR A 78 18.16 3.41 -12.00
CA TYR A 78 17.25 3.53 -10.86
C TYR A 78 16.27 4.70 -11.03
N PHE A 79 16.73 5.84 -11.52
CA PHE A 79 15.88 7.01 -11.75
C PHE A 79 14.80 6.77 -12.82
N THR A 80 15.09 5.97 -13.84
CA THR A 80 14.11 5.61 -14.87
C THR A 80 13.06 4.67 -14.29
N ALA A 81 13.48 3.65 -13.53
CA ALA A 81 12.56 2.76 -12.84
C ALA A 81 11.67 3.53 -11.85
N LEU A 82 12.25 4.44 -11.06
CA LEU A 82 11.53 5.28 -10.11
C LEU A 82 10.50 6.17 -10.80
N LYS A 83 10.86 6.84 -11.90
CA LYS A 83 9.93 7.63 -12.70
C LYS A 83 8.79 6.77 -13.24
N ASN A 84 9.10 5.61 -13.82
CA ASN A 84 8.10 4.71 -14.36
C ASN A 84 7.13 4.25 -13.26
N THR A 85 7.63 3.76 -12.12
CA THR A 85 6.78 3.35 -11.00
C THR A 85 5.94 4.52 -10.47
N PHE A 86 6.52 5.71 -10.35
CA PHE A 86 5.78 6.89 -9.91
C PHE A 86 4.64 7.24 -10.86
N PHE A 87 4.89 7.33 -12.17
CA PHE A 87 3.84 7.63 -13.16
C PHE A 87 2.74 6.56 -13.17
N ILE A 88 3.13 5.29 -13.14
CA ILE A 88 2.20 4.16 -13.14
C ILE A 88 1.32 4.19 -11.88
N SER A 89 1.93 4.25 -10.70
CA SER A 89 1.19 4.25 -9.42
C SER A 89 0.33 5.49 -9.25
N PHE A 90 0.79 6.65 -9.68
CA PHE A 90 0.03 7.90 -9.61
C PHE A 90 -1.20 7.86 -10.52
N PHE A 91 -1.04 7.49 -11.79
CA PHE A 91 -2.15 7.42 -12.73
C PHE A 91 -3.17 6.34 -12.35
N CYS A 92 -2.69 5.14 -12.02
CA CYS A 92 -3.54 4.06 -11.53
C CYS A 92 -4.30 4.47 -10.26
N GLY A 93 -3.63 5.11 -9.30
CA GLY A 93 -4.24 5.59 -8.07
C GLY A 93 -5.37 6.60 -8.31
N ILE A 94 -5.15 7.58 -9.20
CA ILE A 94 -6.16 8.58 -9.56
C ILE A 94 -7.39 7.93 -10.21
N VAL A 95 -7.17 7.10 -11.24
CA VAL A 95 -8.25 6.41 -11.95
C VAL A 95 -9.04 5.53 -10.98
N GLN A 96 -8.34 4.78 -10.13
CA GLN A 96 -8.94 3.92 -9.13
C GLN A 96 -9.79 4.70 -8.12
N MET A 97 -9.28 5.84 -7.63
CA MET A 97 -10.00 6.71 -6.70
C MET A 97 -11.29 7.25 -7.31
N PHE A 98 -11.24 7.73 -8.56
CA PHE A 98 -12.43 8.23 -9.26
C PHE A 98 -13.50 7.16 -9.44
N ILE A 99 -13.10 5.96 -9.85
CA ILE A 99 -14.03 4.85 -10.06
C ILE A 99 -14.62 4.37 -8.73
N CYS A 100 -13.79 4.22 -7.69
CA CYS A 100 -14.26 3.81 -6.38
C CYS A 100 -15.25 4.83 -5.80
N SER A 101 -14.95 6.12 -5.90
CA SER A 101 -15.84 7.19 -5.45
C SER A 101 -17.16 7.20 -6.24
N TYR A 102 -17.10 7.03 -7.57
CA TYR A 102 -18.29 6.97 -8.41
C TYR A 102 -19.21 5.79 -8.05
N ILE A 103 -18.64 4.60 -7.87
CA ILE A 103 -19.39 3.39 -7.49
C ILE A 103 -19.91 3.52 -6.05
N GLY A 104 -19.10 4.02 -5.13
CA GLY A 104 -19.47 4.23 -3.72
C GLY A 104 -20.62 5.22 -3.58
N TYR A 105 -20.53 6.35 -4.29
CA TYR A 105 -21.62 7.33 -4.38
C TYR A 105 -22.88 6.72 -4.99
N GLY A 106 -22.74 5.96 -6.07
CA GLY A 106 -23.82 5.23 -6.72
C GLY A 106 -24.57 4.31 -5.76
N LEU A 107 -23.81 3.50 -5.01
CA LEU A 107 -24.35 2.59 -4.01
C LEU A 107 -24.95 3.34 -2.83
N ALA A 108 -24.34 4.41 -2.33
CA ALA A 108 -24.82 5.15 -1.16
C ALA A 108 -26.13 5.91 -1.46
N ARG A 109 -26.17 6.66 -2.56
CA ARG A 109 -27.26 7.60 -2.88
C ARG A 109 -28.44 6.96 -3.60
N PHE A 110 -28.21 6.04 -4.54
CA PHE A 110 -29.30 5.43 -5.30
C PHE A 110 -29.85 4.18 -4.59
N LYS A 111 -31.18 4.06 -4.56
CA LYS A 111 -31.90 2.90 -4.01
C LYS A 111 -32.47 2.09 -5.18
N PHE A 112 -31.68 1.19 -5.73
CA PHE A 112 -32.09 0.29 -6.81
C PHE A 112 -32.36 -1.13 -6.29
N LYS A 113 -33.24 -1.86 -6.98
CA LYS A 113 -33.59 -3.25 -6.66
C LYS A 113 -32.37 -4.13 -6.97
N GLY A 114 -31.73 -4.68 -5.93
CA GLY A 114 -30.49 -5.47 -6.04
C GLY A 114 -29.25 -4.86 -5.38
N ARG A 115 -29.33 -3.64 -4.81
CA ARG A 115 -28.21 -3.00 -4.09
C ARG A 115 -27.59 -3.89 -3.01
N GLY A 116 -28.42 -4.58 -2.22
CA GLY A 116 -27.96 -5.48 -1.16
C GLY A 116 -27.11 -6.65 -1.68
N LEU A 117 -27.46 -7.21 -2.85
CA LEU A 117 -26.68 -8.29 -3.47
C LEU A 117 -25.32 -7.77 -3.95
N VAL A 118 -25.28 -6.61 -4.60
CA VAL A 118 -24.03 -5.99 -5.05
C VAL A 118 -23.12 -5.68 -3.85
N THR A 119 -23.65 -5.09 -2.79
CA THR A 119 -22.88 -4.81 -1.57
C THR A 119 -22.40 -6.11 -0.89
N MET A 120 -23.21 -7.16 -0.86
CA MET A 120 -22.83 -8.47 -0.32
C MET A 120 -21.69 -9.13 -1.12
N LEU A 121 -21.78 -9.10 -2.45
CA LEU A 121 -20.72 -9.62 -3.33
C LEU A 121 -19.40 -8.86 -3.14
N MET A 122 -19.46 -7.55 -2.91
CA MET A 122 -18.27 -6.76 -2.59
C MET A 122 -17.62 -7.15 -1.26
N TYR A 123 -18.39 -7.48 -0.23
CA TYR A 123 -17.80 -8.01 1.01
C TYR A 123 -17.15 -9.37 0.79
N PHE A 124 -17.74 -10.21 -0.06
CA PHE A 124 -17.18 -11.51 -0.39
C PHE A 124 -15.81 -11.39 -1.09
N THR A 125 -15.61 -10.39 -1.95
CA THR A 125 -14.31 -10.17 -2.61
C THR A 125 -13.21 -9.67 -1.65
N ILE A 126 -13.56 -9.05 -0.52
CA ILE A 126 -12.59 -8.67 0.53
C ILE A 126 -12.09 -9.90 1.30
N LEU A 127 -12.97 -10.88 1.52
CA LEU A 127 -12.65 -12.11 2.27
C LEU A 127 -11.78 -13.09 1.45
N ALA A 128 -11.88 -13.04 0.12
CA ALA A 128 -11.14 -13.93 -0.75
C ALA A 128 -9.64 -13.58 -0.76
N PRO A 129 -8.74 -14.57 -0.62
CA PRO A 129 -7.31 -14.33 -0.48
C PRO A 129 -6.70 -13.77 -1.79
N PRO A 130 -5.88 -12.71 -1.74
CA PRO A 130 -5.31 -12.11 -2.94
C PRO A 130 -4.33 -13.04 -3.68
N SER A 131 -3.72 -13.98 -2.96
CA SER A 131 -2.75 -14.93 -3.53
C SER A 131 -3.35 -15.89 -4.56
N THR A 132 -4.63 -16.26 -4.45
CA THR A 132 -5.29 -17.14 -5.43
C THR A 132 -5.64 -16.39 -6.71
N PHE A 133 -6.01 -15.11 -6.62
CA PHE A 133 -6.30 -14.28 -7.78
C PHE A 133 -5.04 -13.92 -8.57
N GLN A 134 -3.88 -13.80 -7.92
CA GLN A 134 -2.64 -13.42 -8.58
C GLN A 134 -2.25 -14.41 -9.70
N THR A 135 -2.36 -15.71 -9.44
CA THR A 135 -2.08 -16.75 -10.43
C THR A 135 -3.08 -16.70 -11.59
N ALA A 136 -4.38 -16.53 -11.28
CA ALA A 136 -5.42 -16.45 -12.30
C ALA A 136 -5.26 -15.20 -13.20
N MET A 137 -4.97 -14.03 -12.59
CA MET A 137 -4.69 -12.80 -13.31
C MET A 137 -3.45 -12.90 -14.19
N TYR A 138 -2.37 -13.49 -13.67
CA TYR A 138 -1.15 -13.69 -14.43
C TYR A 138 -1.43 -14.49 -15.72
N LEU A 139 -2.18 -15.59 -15.63
CA LEU A 139 -2.57 -16.38 -16.79
C LEU A 139 -3.45 -15.59 -17.77
N LYS A 140 -4.36 -14.73 -17.27
CA LYS A 140 -5.22 -13.90 -18.11
C LYS A 140 -4.46 -12.79 -18.86
N PHE A 141 -3.44 -12.20 -18.26
CA PHE A 141 -2.61 -11.19 -18.94
C PHE A 141 -1.51 -11.81 -19.81
N ARG A 142 -1.07 -13.03 -19.50
CA ARG A 142 -0.15 -13.81 -20.32
C ARG A 142 -0.80 -14.30 -21.62
N TYR A 143 -2.03 -14.80 -21.51
CA TYR A 143 -2.85 -15.24 -22.65
C TYR A 143 -3.99 -14.25 -22.85
N PHE A 144 -3.66 -12.96 -22.99
CA PHE A 144 -4.69 -11.96 -23.14
C PHE A 144 -5.42 -12.13 -24.47
N ASP A 145 -6.66 -12.55 -24.36
CA ASP A 145 -7.59 -12.61 -25.47
C ASP A 145 -8.89 -12.01 -24.99
N PHE A 146 -9.22 -10.82 -25.50
CA PHE A 146 -10.38 -10.06 -25.06
C PHE A 146 -11.66 -10.89 -25.25
N PHE A 147 -11.73 -11.75 -26.29
CA PHE A 147 -12.86 -12.66 -26.57
C PHE A 147 -12.54 -13.85 -27.52
N GLY A 148 -11.27 -14.14 -27.83
CA GLY A 148 -10.89 -15.08 -28.91
C GLY A 148 -10.49 -14.38 -30.22
N ILE A 149 -10.75 -13.07 -30.30
CA ILE A 149 -10.61 -12.24 -31.50
C ILE A 149 -9.13 -12.01 -31.85
N ILE A 150 -8.26 -11.93 -30.83
CA ILE A 150 -6.84 -11.64 -31.03
C ILE A 150 -6.15 -12.88 -31.62
N LYS A 151 -6.50 -14.09 -31.13
CA LYS A 151 -6.08 -15.35 -31.74
C LYS A 151 -6.59 -15.49 -33.19
N LEU A 152 -7.81 -15.05 -33.48
CA LEU A 152 -8.44 -15.14 -34.79
C LEU A 152 -7.75 -14.27 -35.86
N PHE A 153 -7.27 -13.07 -35.48
CA PHE A 153 -6.62 -12.14 -36.41
C PHE A 153 -5.09 -12.23 -36.44
N THR A 154 -4.44 -12.62 -35.33
CA THR A 154 -2.97 -12.54 -35.18
C THR A 154 -2.28 -13.90 -35.06
N GLY A 155 -3.03 -15.00 -34.87
CA GLY A 155 -2.47 -16.36 -34.75
C GLY A 155 -1.66 -16.63 -33.47
N ASN A 156 -1.27 -15.59 -32.72
CA ASN A 156 -0.53 -15.65 -31.46
C ASN A 156 -1.24 -14.81 -30.38
N THR A 157 -1.16 -15.28 -29.13
CA THR A 157 -1.64 -14.51 -27.97
C THR A 157 -0.61 -13.44 -27.60
N ILE A 158 -1.05 -12.19 -27.48
CA ILE A 158 -0.19 -11.10 -27.03
C ILE A 158 -0.06 -11.20 -25.50
N SER A 159 1.17 -11.30 -25.00
CA SER A 159 1.46 -11.20 -23.58
C SER A 159 1.54 -9.72 -23.20
N LEU A 160 0.67 -9.28 -22.30
CA LEU A 160 0.67 -7.90 -21.78
C LEU A 160 1.54 -7.73 -20.52
N LEU A 161 2.19 -8.81 -20.05
CA LEU A 161 2.89 -8.84 -18.76
C LEU A 161 4.00 -7.78 -18.63
N ASP A 162 4.67 -7.45 -19.73
CA ASP A 162 5.79 -6.49 -19.73
C ASP A 162 5.34 -5.04 -20.00
N THR A 163 4.04 -4.77 -19.98
CA THR A 163 3.50 -3.43 -20.27
C THR A 163 2.71 -2.85 -19.10
N PHE A 164 2.44 -1.55 -19.15
CA PHE A 164 1.59 -0.83 -18.20
C PHE A 164 0.11 -1.24 -18.26
N TRP A 165 -0.32 -1.83 -19.38
CA TRP A 165 -1.71 -2.14 -19.68
C TRP A 165 -2.44 -3.01 -18.65
N PRO A 166 -1.86 -4.09 -18.08
CA PRO A 166 -2.52 -4.87 -17.04
C PRO A 166 -2.92 -4.02 -15.84
N LEU A 167 -2.02 -3.15 -15.36
CA LEU A 167 -2.28 -2.29 -14.20
C LEU A 167 -3.33 -1.23 -14.51
N ALA A 168 -3.29 -0.64 -15.71
CA ALA A 168 -4.30 0.30 -16.15
C ALA A 168 -5.69 -0.35 -16.25
N ILE A 169 -5.80 -1.50 -16.92
CA ILE A 169 -7.05 -2.26 -17.08
C ILE A 169 -7.61 -2.66 -15.71
N LEU A 170 -6.77 -3.16 -14.80
CA LEU A 170 -7.19 -3.51 -13.46
C LEU A 170 -7.67 -2.29 -12.66
N SER A 171 -7.05 -1.13 -12.85
CA SER A 171 -7.47 0.11 -12.20
C SER A 171 -8.82 0.60 -12.72
N PHE A 172 -9.04 0.51 -14.04
CA PHE A 172 -10.30 0.85 -14.69
C PHE A 172 -11.45 -0.10 -14.34
N THR A 173 -11.16 -1.39 -14.21
CA THR A 173 -12.16 -2.41 -13.85
C THR A 173 -12.40 -2.50 -12.34
N GLY A 174 -11.68 -1.69 -11.54
CA GLY A 174 -11.80 -1.71 -10.10
C GLY A 174 -11.30 -3.01 -9.46
N PHE A 175 -10.34 -3.70 -10.09
CA PHE A 175 -9.75 -4.95 -9.61
C PHE A 175 -8.26 -4.83 -9.25
N ALA A 176 -7.64 -3.64 -9.32
CA ALA A 176 -6.20 -3.44 -9.10
C ALA A 176 -5.70 -3.92 -7.74
N PHE A 177 -6.20 -3.37 -6.62
CA PHE A 177 -5.82 -3.82 -5.27
C PHE A 177 -6.92 -3.49 -4.25
N LYS A 178 -7.56 -4.51 -3.67
CA LYS A 178 -8.47 -4.41 -2.50
C LYS A 178 -9.55 -3.31 -2.59
N ASN A 179 -10.11 -3.05 -3.76
CA ASN A 179 -11.05 -1.95 -3.98
C ASN A 179 -12.39 -2.09 -3.24
N GLY A 180 -12.80 -3.30 -2.85
CA GLY A 180 -13.97 -3.50 -1.99
C GLY A 180 -13.88 -2.69 -0.69
N LEU A 181 -12.67 -2.54 -0.13
CA LEU A 181 -12.44 -1.71 1.05
C LEU A 181 -12.53 -0.21 0.72
N PHE A 182 -11.92 0.23 -0.39
CA PHE A 182 -11.92 1.63 -0.79
C PHE A 182 -13.30 2.16 -1.18
N ILE A 183 -14.13 1.36 -1.83
CA ILE A 183 -15.53 1.74 -2.17
C ILE A 183 -16.40 1.82 -0.91
N PHE A 184 -16.05 1.11 0.16
CA PHE A 184 -16.77 1.17 1.43
C PHE A 184 -16.33 2.33 2.31
N MET A 185 -15.04 2.67 2.29
CA MET A 185 -14.48 3.77 3.10
C MET A 185 -14.76 5.17 2.54
N MET A 186 -14.98 5.28 1.22
CA MET A 186 -15.28 6.54 0.51
C MET A 186 -16.78 6.72 0.32
#